data_AF-A0A7S1KH43-F1
#
_entry.id   AF-A0A7S1KH43-F1
#
_cell.length_a   1.000
_cell.length_b   1.000
_cell.length_c   1.000
_cell.angle_alpha   90.00
_cell.angle_beta   90.00
_cell.angle_gamma   90.00
#
_symmetry.space_group_name_H-M   'P 1'
#
loop_
_entity.id
_entity.type
_entity.pdbx_description
1 polymer ?
#
loop_
_entity_poly.entity_id
_entity_poly.type
_entity_poly.pdbx_seq_one_letter_code
_entity_poly.pdbx_strand_id
1 'polypeptide(L)'
;PLLFDTLCVSSLRCLRQFNGWSCSTLLNALSKFEGALGTTVLEEFAAHIVSNVPALSPQSVACIVNAYARANYRHEPLIQHLFGVLKGSLEGPQEQQQQEV
;
A
#
# COMPACT_ATOMS: atom_id res chain seq x y z
N PRO A 1 22.16 6.53 -4.77
CA PRO A 1 21.21 7.44 -5.46
C PRO A 1 20.66 6.82 -6.76
N LEU A 2 21.46 6.69 -7.83
CA LEU A 2 21.01 6.23 -9.15
C LEU A 2 20.30 4.87 -9.19
N LEU A 3 20.72 3.92 -8.36
CA LEU A 3 20.09 2.60 -8.27
C LEU A 3 18.64 2.69 -7.77
N PHE A 4 18.40 3.47 -6.71
CA PHE A 4 17.07 3.62 -6.13
C PHE A 4 16.13 4.37 -7.07
N ASP A 5 16.62 5.40 -7.75
CA ASP A 5 15.86 6.12 -8.77
C ASP A 5 15.47 5.18 -9.93
N THR A 6 16.40 4.35 -10.37
CA THR A 6 16.15 3.33 -11.42
C THR A 6 15.13 2.29 -10.97
N LEU A 7 15.19 1.85 -9.71
CA LEU A 7 14.22 0.94 -9.11
C LEU A 7 12.83 1.59 -9.05
N CYS A 8 12.72 2.84 -8.62
CA CYS A 8 11.48 3.60 -8.61
C CYS A 8 10.87 3.67 -10.01
N VAL A 9 11.62 4.17 -11.00
CA VAL A 9 11.14 4.27 -12.39
C VAL A 9 10.74 2.90 -12.95
N SER A 10 11.52 1.86 -12.67
CA SER A 10 11.22 0.51 -13.15
C SER A 10 9.97 -0.06 -12.49
N SER A 11 9.79 0.18 -11.20
CA SER A 11 8.60 -0.25 -10.46
C SER A 11 7.33 0.42 -10.97
N LEU A 12 7.38 1.71 -11.34
CA LEU A 12 6.25 2.41 -11.95
C LEU A 12 5.84 1.79 -13.30
N ARG A 13 6.82 1.37 -14.12
CA ARG A 13 6.55 0.72 -15.42
C ARG A 13 5.85 -0.63 -15.30
N CYS A 14 6.05 -1.35 -14.20
CA CYS A 14 5.42 -2.65 -13.95
C CYS A 14 4.45 -2.65 -12.77
N LEU A 15 3.99 -1.47 -12.33
CA LEU A 15 3.17 -1.31 -11.12
C LEU A 15 1.88 -2.14 -11.15
N ARG A 16 1.28 -2.30 -12.33
CA ARG A 16 0.08 -3.14 -12.52
C ARG A 16 0.28 -4.62 -12.17
N GLN A 17 1.53 -5.10 -12.13
CA GLN A 17 1.86 -6.47 -11.75
C GLN A 17 2.01 -6.63 -10.23
N PHE A 18 1.99 -5.53 -9.48
CA PHE A 18 2.22 -5.54 -8.05
C PHE A 18 0.92 -5.83 -7.31
N ASN A 19 0.96 -6.87 -6.48
CA ASN A 19 -0.05 -7.11 -5.46
C ASN A 19 0.30 -6.33 -4.17
N GLY A 20 -0.58 -6.41 -3.17
CA GLY A 20 -0.39 -5.71 -1.90
C GLY A 20 0.91 -6.05 -1.16
N TRP A 21 1.35 -7.31 -1.25
CA TRP A 21 2.62 -7.74 -0.65
C TRP A 21 3.82 -7.12 -1.35
N SER A 22 3.86 -7.13 -2.69
CA SER A 22 4.92 -6.52 -3.48
C SER A 22 4.99 -5.00 -3.27
N CYS A 23 3.83 -4.33 -3.28
CA CYS A 23 3.73 -2.89 -2.98
C CYS A 23 4.30 -2.56 -1.59
N SER A 24 3.80 -3.24 -0.56
CA SER A 24 4.19 -2.98 0.83
C SER A 24 5.67 -3.27 1.08
N THR A 25 6.20 -4.35 0.53
CA THR A 25 7.61 -4.73 0.69
C THR A 25 8.54 -3.73 0.01
N LEU A 26 8.26 -3.35 -1.23
CA LEU A 26 9.09 -2.40 -1.97
C LEU A 26 9.05 -1.00 -1.34
N LEU A 27 7.86 -0.48 -1.03
CA LEU A 27 7.71 0.82 -0.37
C LEU A 27 8.46 0.87 0.96
N ASN A 28 8.31 -0.16 1.79
CA ASN A 28 9.01 -0.23 3.06
C ASN A 28 10.54 -0.29 2.87
N ALA A 29 11.03 -1.04 1.90
CA ALA A 29 12.45 -1.10 1.59
C ALA A 29 13.00 0.25 1.11
N LEU A 30 12.33 0.90 0.15
CA LEU A 30 12.74 2.20 -0.39
C LEU A 30 12.70 3.30 0.67
N SER A 31 11.71 3.30 1.57
CA SER A 31 11.58 4.30 2.65
C SER A 31 12.72 4.29 3.68
N LYS A 32 13.54 3.24 3.71
CA LYS A 32 14.73 3.17 4.57
C LYS A 32 15.88 4.04 4.03
N PHE A 33 15.83 4.41 2.75
CA PHE A 33 16.82 5.24 2.11
C PHE A 33 16.27 6.66 1.97
N GLU A 34 16.94 7.61 2.62
CA GLU A 34 16.52 9.01 2.60
C GLU A 34 16.48 9.56 1.17
N GLY A 35 15.37 10.20 0.81
CA GLY A 35 15.15 10.77 -0.52
C GLY A 35 14.87 9.77 -1.65
N ALA A 36 14.82 8.45 -1.39
CA ALA A 36 14.56 7.45 -2.44
C ALA A 36 13.10 7.46 -2.95
N LEU A 37 12.15 7.83 -2.09
CA LEU A 37 10.74 7.94 -2.44
C LEU A 37 10.39 9.41 -2.73
N GLY A 38 10.41 9.77 -4.02
CA GLY A 38 9.84 11.04 -4.48
C GLY A 38 8.31 11.04 -4.40
N THR A 39 7.71 12.23 -4.34
CA THR A 39 6.26 12.41 -4.23
C THR A 39 5.49 11.74 -5.37
N THR A 40 6.00 11.79 -6.60
CA THR A 40 5.40 11.09 -7.76
C THR A 40 5.33 9.57 -7.57
N VAL A 41 6.38 8.97 -7.01
CA VAL A 41 6.40 7.51 -6.76
C VAL A 41 5.34 7.16 -5.72
N LEU A 42 5.25 7.96 -4.65
CA LEU A 42 4.26 7.76 -3.60
C LEU A 42 2.83 7.93 -4.14
N GLU A 43 2.55 8.98 -4.91
CA GLU A 43 1.24 9.21 -5.53
C GLU A 43 0.78 8.02 -6.39
N GLU A 44 1.64 7.55 -7.29
CA GLU A 44 1.31 6.44 -8.20
C GLU A 44 1.09 5.12 -7.46
N PHE A 45 1.93 4.81 -6.47
CA PHE A 45 1.72 3.64 -5.62
C PHE A 45 0.43 3.76 -4.81
N ALA A 46 0.11 4.93 -4.27
CA ALA A 46 -1.12 5.16 -3.52
C ALA A 46 -2.35 4.91 -4.39
N ALA A 47 -2.39 5.53 -5.57
CA ALA A 47 -3.48 5.39 -6.54
C ALA A 47 -3.65 3.93 -6.98
N HIS A 48 -2.55 3.22 -7.24
CA HIS A 48 -2.58 1.80 -7.59
C HIS A 48 -3.12 0.94 -6.45
N ILE A 49 -2.65 1.15 -5.22
CA ILE A 49 -3.12 0.38 -4.05
C ILE A 49 -4.63 0.57 -3.86
N VAL A 50 -5.10 1.81 -3.88
CA VAL A 50 -6.52 2.14 -3.67
C VAL A 50 -7.40 1.51 -4.77
N SER A 51 -6.94 1.51 -6.02
CA SER A 51 -7.78 1.13 -7.17
C SER A 51 -7.68 -0.34 -7.55
N ASN A 52 -6.52 -0.98 -7.33
CA ASN A 52 -6.20 -2.28 -7.95
C ASN A 52 -5.77 -3.36 -6.96
N VAL A 53 -5.60 -3.04 -5.67
CA VAL A 53 -5.18 -4.02 -4.67
C VAL A 53 -6.39 -4.37 -3.79
N PRO A 54 -7.11 -5.47 -4.09
CA PRO A 54 -8.37 -5.78 -3.42
C PRO A 54 -8.19 -6.27 -1.97
N ALA A 55 -7.00 -6.75 -1.62
CA ALA A 55 -6.70 -7.30 -0.31
C ALA A 55 -5.30 -6.90 0.15
N LEU A 56 -5.23 -6.46 1.40
CA LEU A 56 -3.99 -6.16 2.10
C LEU A 56 -3.99 -6.92 3.42
N SER A 57 -2.88 -7.61 3.72
CA SER A 57 -2.69 -8.17 5.05
C SER A 57 -2.42 -7.05 6.07
N PRO A 58 -2.65 -7.26 7.38
CA PRO A 58 -2.28 -6.30 8.41
C PRO A 58 -0.80 -5.90 8.35
N GLN A 59 0.08 -6.86 8.03
CA GLN A 59 1.50 -6.61 7.84
C GLN A 59 1.76 -5.67 6.65
N SER A 60 1.07 -5.88 5.52
CA SER A 60 1.18 -5.01 4.35
C SER A 60 0.72 -3.59 4.66
N VAL A 61 -0.38 -3.44 5.40
CA VAL A 61 -0.87 -2.13 5.87
C VAL A 61 0.20 -1.43 6.72
N ALA A 62 0.75 -2.12 7.72
CA ALA A 62 1.78 -1.56 8.60
C ALA A 62 3.02 -1.08 7.82
N CYS A 63 3.49 -1.88 6.86
CA CYS A 63 4.61 -1.52 5.99
C CYS A 63 4.33 -0.29 5.12
N ILE A 64 3.13 -0.19 4.54
CA ILE A 64 2.73 0.97 3.73
C ILE A 64 2.67 2.23 4.60
N VAL A 65 2.00 2.16 5.76
CA VAL A 65 1.92 3.29 6.70
C VAL A 65 3.31 3.75 7.13
N ASN A 66 4.20 2.80 7.48
CA ASN A 66 5.57 3.12 7.85
C ASN A 66 6.32 3.84 6.72
N ALA A 67 6.18 3.38 5.48
CA ALA A 67 6.85 4.00 4.34
C ALA A 67 6.40 5.46 4.11
N TYR A 68 5.09 5.72 4.17
CA TYR A 68 4.53 7.07 3.95
C TYR A 68 4.84 8.02 5.11
N ALA A 69 4.81 7.52 6.35
CA ALA A 69 5.19 8.29 7.52
C ALA A 69 6.67 8.72 7.47
N ARG A 70 7.57 7.81 7.09
CA ARG A 70 9.01 8.12 6.92
C ARG A 70 9.28 9.11 5.79
N ALA A 71 8.47 9.08 4.73
CA ALA A 71 8.54 10.05 3.65
C ALA A 71 7.87 11.40 3.98
N ASN A 72 7.26 11.54 5.17
CA ASN A 72 6.46 12.70 5.58
C ASN A 72 5.42 13.11 4.51
N TYR A 73 4.77 12.11 3.91
CA TYR A 73 3.85 12.32 2.79
C TYR A 73 2.49 11.71 3.11
N ARG A 74 1.44 12.53 2.96
CA ARG A 74 0.06 12.18 3.30
C ARG A 74 -0.77 12.05 2.03
N HIS A 75 -1.36 10.87 1.83
CA HIS A 75 -2.30 10.61 0.74
C HIS A 75 -3.64 10.14 1.33
N GLU A 76 -4.61 11.06 1.39
CA GLU A 76 -5.86 10.86 2.13
C GLU A 76 -6.68 9.63 1.65
N PRO A 77 -6.88 9.41 0.33
CA PRO A 77 -7.60 8.22 -0.13
C PRO A 77 -6.94 6.90 0.28
N LEU A 78 -5.61 6.89 0.36
CA LEU A 78 -4.87 5.69 0.78
C LEU A 78 -5.09 5.45 2.28
N ILE A 79 -5.00 6.48 3.11
CA ILE A 79 -5.22 6.37 4.56
C ILE A 79 -6.63 5.83 4.85
N GLN A 80 -7.64 6.37 4.17
CA GLN A 80 -9.02 5.90 4.32
C GLN A 80 -9.17 4.43 3.89
N HIS A 81 -8.58 4.05 2.77
CA HIS A 81 -8.58 2.67 2.29
C HIS A 81 -7.92 1.70 3.31
N LEU A 82 -6.73 2.04 3.82
CA LEU A 82 -6.02 1.24 4.81
C LEU A 82 -6.80 1.11 6.12
N PHE A 83 -7.48 2.17 6.56
CA PHE A 83 -8.36 2.12 7.73
C PHE A 83 -9.55 1.16 7.52
N GLY A 84 -10.16 1.20 6.35
CA GLY A 84 -11.23 0.26 5.97
C GLY A 84 -10.79 -1.20 6.02
N VAL A 85 -9.59 -1.51 5.51
CA VAL A 85 -9.00 -2.86 5.56
C VAL A 85 -8.82 -3.34 7.01
N LEU A 86 -8.29 -2.48 7.87
CA LEU A 86 -8.08 -2.84 9.28
C LEU A 86 -9.40 -3.07 10.00
N LYS A 87 -10.40 -2.21 9.76
CA LYS A 87 -11.73 -2.35 10.36
C LYS A 87 -12.38 -3.68 9.96
N GLY A 88 -12.35 -4.03 8.67
CA GLY A 88 -12.86 -5.33 8.21
C GLY A 88 -12.14 -6.53 8.82
N SER A 89 -10.85 -6.38 9.16
CA SER A 89 -10.08 -7.43 9.85
C SER A 89 -10.44 -7.58 11.33
N LEU A 90 -10.97 -6.52 11.96
CA LEU A 90 -11.40 -6.52 13.37
C LEU A 90 -12.82 -7.06 13.56
N GLU A 91 -13.68 -6.91 12.55
CA GLU A 91 -15.10 -7.26 12.65
C GLU A 91 -15.40 -8.77 12.43
N GLY A 92 -14.39 -9.58 12.06
CA GLY A 92 -14.54 -11.03 11.84
C GLY A 92 -15.46 -11.37 10.66
N PRO A 93 -15.51 -12.63 10.20
CA PRO A 93 -16.48 -13.05 9.18
C PRO A 93 -17.89 -12.88 9.75
N GLN A 94 -18.72 -12.04 9.13
CA GLN A 94 -20.14 -11.98 9.45
C GLN A 94 -20.77 -13.32 9.04
N GLU A 95 -21.14 -14.14 10.02
CA GLU A 95 -21.91 -15.35 9.80
C GLU A 95 -23.21 -14.99 9.06
N GLN A 96 -23.27 -15.34 7.78
CA GLN A 96 -24.49 -15.27 7.01
C GLN A 96 -25.47 -16.27 7.61
N GLN A 97 -26.35 -15.79 8.49
CA GLN A 97 -27.55 -16.51 8.88
C GLN A 97 -28.39 -16.73 7.62
N GLN A 98 -28.23 -17.90 7.00
CA GLN A 98 -29.19 -18.43 6.04
C GLN A 98 -30.49 -18.64 6.83
N GLN A 99 -31.45 -17.74 6.63
CA GLN A 99 -32.83 -17.98 6.97
C GLN A 99 -33.32 -19.12 6.07
N GLU A 100 -33.43 -20.32 6.64
CA GLU A 100 -34.32 -21.35 6.14
C GLU A 100 -35.76 -20.82 6.21
N VAL A 101 -36.41 -20.73 5.05
CA VAL A 101 -37.88 -20.69 4.92
C VAL A 101 -38.26 -21.70 3.85
#